data_AF-A0A8J4XV83-F1
#
_entry.id   AF-A0A8J4XV83-F1
#
_cell.length_a   1.000
_cell.length_b   1.000
_cell.length_c   1.000
_cell.angle_alpha   90.00
_cell.angle_beta   90.00
_cell.angle_gamma   90.00
#
_symmetry.space_group_name_H-M   'P 1'
#
loop_
_entity.id
_entity.type
_entity.pdbx_description
1 polymer ?
#
loop_
_entity_poly.entity_id
_entity_poly.type
_entity_poly.pdbx_seq_one_letter_code
_entity_poly.pdbx_strand_id
1 'polypeptide(L)'
;MLRDRELAMACTGADMSARFDRTVHDLTPLVLGQQVHLQNQETGRWDRVGTVVDALALRQYLVRLHGSGRASLRNRRHLRPSVIDAGQPAPPGREDAARGAVAEGVRGEGPPLPPPISGQTAAYETCS
;
A
#
# COMPACT_ATOMS: atom_id res chain seq x y z
N MET A 1 0.85 28.88 -24.79
CA MET A 1 2.24 28.42 -24.65
C MET A 1 2.52 27.72 -23.30
N LEU A 2 2.09 28.24 -22.14
CA LEU A 2 2.36 27.59 -20.83
C LEU A 2 1.63 26.23 -20.66
N ARG A 3 0.33 26.20 -21.01
CA ARG A 3 -0.55 25.01 -20.89
C ARG A 3 -0.10 23.80 -21.73
N ASP A 4 0.45 24.05 -22.92
CA ASP A 4 0.94 22.99 -23.82
C ASP A 4 2.17 22.27 -23.23
N ARG A 5 3.07 23.04 -22.61
CA ARG A 5 4.27 22.50 -21.95
C ARG A 5 3.93 21.66 -20.72
N GLU A 6 2.93 22.09 -19.94
CA GLU A 6 2.42 21.35 -18.79
C GLU A 6 1.76 20.02 -19.21
N LEU A 7 0.98 20.04 -20.30
CA LEU A 7 0.38 18.83 -20.88
C LEU A 7 1.43 17.85 -21.42
N ALA A 8 2.47 18.34 -22.09
CA ALA A 8 3.57 17.51 -22.59
C ALA A 8 4.35 16.82 -21.44
N MET A 9 4.59 17.54 -20.34
CA MET A 9 5.22 16.98 -19.13
C MET A 9 4.32 15.93 -18.45
N ALA A 10 3.01 16.19 -18.37
CA ALA A 10 2.05 15.25 -17.78
C ALA A 10 1.93 13.94 -18.58
N CYS A 11 1.88 14.02 -19.91
CA CYS A 11 1.80 12.85 -20.79
C CYS A 11 3.07 12.00 -20.73
N THR A 12 4.25 12.64 -20.72
CA THR A 12 5.55 11.95 -20.61
C THR A 12 5.65 11.18 -19.28
N GLY A 13 5.18 11.76 -18.18
CA GLY A 13 5.14 11.10 -16.88
C GLY A 13 4.21 9.88 -16.85
N ALA A 14 3.04 9.97 -17.49
CA ALA A 14 2.08 8.88 -17.57
C ALA A 14 2.62 7.69 -18.39
N ASP A 15 3.26 7.94 -19.54
CA ASP A 15 3.92 6.91 -20.34
C ASP A 15 5.07 6.25 -19.56
N MET A 16 5.89 7.03 -18.86
CA MET A 16 6.93 6.50 -17.98
C MET A 16 6.33 5.57 -16.91
N SER A 17 5.30 6.03 -16.19
CA SER A 17 4.65 5.24 -15.15
C SER A 17 4.07 3.94 -15.71
N ALA A 18 3.39 4.00 -16.86
CA ALA A 18 2.80 2.83 -17.50
C ALA A 18 3.86 1.79 -17.92
N ARG A 19 5.05 2.23 -18.35
CA ARG A 19 6.17 1.31 -18.67
C ARG A 19 6.70 0.61 -17.43
N PHE A 20 6.83 1.34 -16.32
CA PHE A 20 7.27 0.74 -15.06
C PHE A 20 6.22 -0.24 -14.54
N ASP A 21 4.95 0.15 -14.52
CA ASP A 21 3.83 -0.63 -13.97
C ASP A 21 3.66 -1.99 -14.65
N ARG A 22 3.88 -2.08 -15.98
CA ARG A 22 3.86 -3.35 -16.74
C ARG A 22 4.79 -4.44 -16.18
N THR A 23 5.84 -4.04 -15.47
CA THR A 23 6.84 -4.96 -14.89
C THR A 23 6.72 -5.08 -13.37
N VAL A 24 5.76 -4.35 -12.76
CA VAL A 24 5.54 -4.39 -11.33
C VAL A 24 4.78 -5.66 -10.99
N HIS A 25 5.38 -6.45 -10.11
CA HIS A 25 4.75 -7.61 -9.51
C HIS A 25 4.47 -7.30 -8.04
N ASP A 26 3.31 -7.70 -7.54
CA ASP A 26 3.02 -7.57 -6.12
C ASP A 26 3.90 -8.54 -5.33
N LEU A 27 4.75 -7.98 -4.47
CA LEU A 27 5.71 -8.72 -3.66
C LEU A 27 5.13 -8.89 -2.27
N THR A 28 5.05 -10.13 -1.80
CA THR A 28 4.55 -10.47 -0.45
C THR A 28 5.27 -9.62 0.61
N PRO A 29 4.56 -8.93 1.51
CA PRO A 29 5.20 -8.15 2.57
C PRO A 29 6.12 -9.02 3.43
N LEU A 30 7.21 -8.43 3.93
CA LEU A 30 8.13 -9.14 4.83
C LEU A 30 7.71 -8.94 6.28
N VAL A 31 7.89 -9.98 7.09
CA VAL A 31 7.64 -9.94 8.53
C VAL A 31 8.86 -9.31 9.23
N LEU A 32 8.60 -8.57 10.31
CA LEU A 32 9.66 -8.06 11.18
C LEU A 32 10.39 -9.23 11.85
N GLY A 33 11.71 -9.17 11.97
CA GLY A 33 12.54 -10.25 12.51
C GLY A 33 12.88 -11.36 11.52
N GLN A 34 12.29 -11.36 10.32
CA GLN A 34 12.57 -12.36 9.28
C GLN A 34 14.01 -12.22 8.74
N GLN A 35 14.68 -13.36 8.53
CA GLN A 35 15.96 -13.39 7.83
C GLN A 35 15.76 -13.25 6.32
N VAL A 36 16.48 -12.31 5.74
CA VAL A 36 16.38 -11.96 4.32
C VAL A 36 17.75 -11.90 3.67
N HIS A 37 17.80 -12.26 2.40
CA HIS A 37 18.94 -12.02 1.53
C HIS A 37 18.76 -10.64 0.91
N LEU A 38 19.84 -9.86 0.88
CA LEU A 38 19.89 -8.52 0.32
C LEU A 38 20.66 -8.58 -1.00
N GLN A 39 20.08 -7.96 -2.02
CA GLN A 39 20.79 -7.74 -3.27
C GLN A 39 21.85 -6.65 -3.09
N ASN A 40 23.08 -6.96 -3.49
CA ASN A 40 24.12 -5.96 -3.64
C ASN A 40 23.79 -5.09 -4.87
N GLN A 41 23.73 -3.76 -4.70
CA GLN A 41 23.41 -2.84 -5.80
C GLN A 41 24.54 -2.69 -6.81
N GLU A 42 25.79 -2.91 -6.41
CA GLU A 42 26.94 -2.78 -7.29
C GLU A 42 27.10 -4.00 -8.19
N THR A 43 26.89 -5.20 -7.63
CA THR A 43 27.12 -6.46 -8.35
C THR A 43 25.84 -7.17 -8.79
N GLY A 44 24.66 -6.73 -8.32
CA GLY A 44 23.37 -7.37 -8.57
C GLY A 44 23.19 -8.73 -7.88
N ARG A 45 24.19 -9.22 -7.15
CA ARG A 45 24.20 -10.55 -6.52
C ARG A 45 23.54 -10.54 -5.14
N TRP A 46 22.92 -11.67 -4.78
CA TRP A 46 22.29 -11.92 -3.47
C TRP A 46 23.29 -12.51 -2.49
N ASP A 47 24.29 -11.72 -2.12
CA ASP A 47 25.41 -12.18 -1.29
C ASP A 47 25.24 -11.88 0.20
N ARG A 48 24.49 -10.81 0.52
CA ARG A 48 24.39 -10.30 1.87
C ARG A 48 23.17 -10.89 2.58
N VAL A 49 23.33 -11.23 3.85
CA VAL A 49 22.22 -11.70 4.70
C VAL A 49 22.00 -10.72 5.84
N GLY A 50 20.74 -10.51 6.20
CA GLY A 50 20.36 -9.65 7.31
C GLY A 50 18.96 -9.95 7.81
N THR A 51 18.59 -9.27 8.88
CA THR A 51 17.30 -9.43 9.55
C THR A 51 16.49 -8.16 9.39
N VAL A 52 15.21 -8.30 9.03
CA VAL A 52 14.30 -7.14 8.95
C VAL A 52 14.08 -6.61 10.36
N VAL A 53 14.37 -5.32 10.57
CA VAL A 53 14.16 -4.63 11.85
C VAL A 53 12.83 -3.90 11.84
N ASP A 54 12.54 -3.19 10.76
CA ASP A 54 11.36 -2.33 10.66
C ASP A 54 10.83 -2.25 9.22
N ALA A 55 9.54 -1.98 9.07
CA ALA A 55 8.84 -1.84 7.81
C ALA A 55 8.24 -0.44 7.72
N LEU A 56 8.87 0.41 6.90
CA LEU A 56 8.47 1.79 6.68
C LEU A 56 7.44 1.90 5.53
N ALA A 57 6.91 3.11 5.33
CA ALA A 57 6.07 3.43 4.18
C ALA A 57 6.81 3.21 2.83
N LEU A 58 6.04 3.12 1.74
CA LEU A 58 6.57 3.04 0.36
C LEU A 58 7.42 1.79 0.07
N ARG A 59 7.11 0.65 0.70
CA ARG A 59 7.82 -0.63 0.52
C ARG A 59 9.31 -0.52 0.94
N GLN A 60 9.63 0.38 1.86
CA GLN A 60 10.97 0.53 2.44
C GLN A 60 11.08 -0.31 3.72
N TYR A 61 12.22 -0.96 3.90
CA TYR A 61 12.48 -1.83 5.03
C TYR A 61 13.85 -1.49 5.61
N LEU A 62 13.92 -1.41 6.95
CA LEU A 62 15.17 -1.31 7.68
C LEU A 62 15.68 -2.72 7.94
N VAL A 63 16.88 -3.03 7.45
CA VAL A 63 17.47 -4.37 7.57
C VAL A 63 18.83 -4.29 8.25
N ARG A 64 19.04 -5.11 9.27
CA ARG A 64 20.31 -5.22 9.99
C ARG A 64 21.16 -6.31 9.36
N LEU A 65 22.33 -5.95 8.85
CA LEU A 65 23.27 -6.90 8.24
C LEU A 65 24.00 -7.72 9.31
N HIS A 66 24.06 -9.04 9.14
CA HIS A 66 24.68 -9.94 10.14
C HIS A 66 26.20 -9.73 10.26
N GLY A 67 26.92 -9.51 9.16
CA GLY A 67 28.38 -9.38 9.18
C GLY A 67 28.90 -8.02 9.68
N SER A 68 28.21 -6.92 9.35
CA SER A 68 28.67 -5.56 9.71
C SER A 68 27.90 -4.95 10.88
N GLY A 69 26.77 -5.54 11.30
CA GLY A 69 25.86 -4.97 12.31
C GLY A 69 25.14 -3.69 11.89
N ARG A 70 25.50 -3.09 10.76
CA ARG A 70 24.90 -1.85 10.23
C ARG A 70 23.47 -2.11 9.79
N ALA A 71 22.60 -1.14 10.07
CA ALA A 71 21.26 -1.10 9.52
C ALA A 71 21.29 -0.41 8.14
N SER A 72 20.51 -0.92 7.19
CA SER A 72 20.39 -0.36 5.85
C SER A 72 18.92 -0.29 5.44
N LEU A 73 18.52 0.86 4.89
CA LEU A 73 17.22 1.04 4.28
C LEU A 73 17.23 0.46 2.86
N ARG A 74 16.31 -0.48 2.59
CA ARG A 74 16.19 -1.14 1.30
C ARG A 74 14.73 -1.25 0.87
N ASN A 75 14.51 -1.15 -0.44
CA ASN A 75 13.19 -1.41 -1.00
C ASN A 75 12.92 -2.92 -1.02
N ARG A 76 11.66 -3.31 -0.83
CA ARG A 76 11.17 -4.70 -0.86
C ARG A 76 11.72 -5.53 -2.02
N ARG A 77 11.87 -4.93 -3.21
CA ARG A 77 12.38 -5.62 -4.41
C ARG A 77 13.81 -6.13 -4.29
N HIS A 78 14.61 -5.52 -3.41
CA HIS A 78 16.01 -5.87 -3.17
C HIS A 78 16.17 -6.83 -1.98
N LEU A 79 15.07 -7.36 -1.46
CA LEU A 79 15.02 -8.28 -0.33
C LEU A 79 14.35 -9.59 -0.76
N ARG A 80 14.93 -10.73 -0.40
CA ARG A 80 14.35 -12.06 -0.60
C ARG A 80 14.23 -12.77 0.76
N PRO A 81 13.05 -13.29 1.12
CA PRO A 81 12.94 -14.10 2.33
C PRO A 81 13.82 -15.33 2.20
N SER A 82 14.58 -15.66 3.24
CA SER A 82 15.24 -16.96 3.28
C SER A 82 14.18 -18.02 3.64
N VAL A 83 14.19 -19.14 2.92
CA VAL A 83 13.22 -20.24 3.11
C VAL A 83 13.26 -20.87 4.51
N ILE A 84 14.29 -20.54 5.30
CA ILE A 84 14.57 -21.14 6.61
C ILE A 84 13.56 -20.68 7.68
N ASP A 85 12.91 -19.53 7.49
CA ASP A 85 12.03 -18.93 8.51
C ASP A 85 10.66 -18.53 7.92
N ALA A 86 10.26 -19.12 6.80
CA ALA A 86 8.94 -18.94 6.16
C ALA A 86 7.79 -19.60 6.94
N GLY A 87 7.88 -19.64 8.27
CA GLY A 87 7.03 -20.41 9.16
C GLY A 87 6.30 -19.56 10.19
N GLN A 88 5.65 -18.46 9.80
CA GLN A 88 4.34 -18.05 10.34
C GLN A 88 3.82 -16.80 9.59
N PRO A 89 2.77 -16.90 8.76
CA PRO A 89 1.99 -15.71 8.44
C PRO A 89 1.13 -15.39 9.67
N ALA A 90 1.61 -14.48 10.53
CA ALA A 90 0.73 -13.86 11.53
C ALA A 90 -0.24 -12.94 10.77
N PRO A 91 -1.56 -13.18 10.77
CA PRO A 91 -2.51 -12.24 10.20
C PRO A 91 -2.41 -10.93 11.00
N PRO A 92 -2.49 -9.75 10.37
CA PRO A 92 -2.81 -8.54 11.10
C PRO A 92 -4.26 -8.70 11.59
N GLY A 93 -4.41 -9.28 12.77
CA GLY A 93 -5.62 -9.20 13.57
C GLY A 93 -5.94 -7.72 13.74
N ARG A 94 -6.90 -7.25 12.95
CA ARG A 94 -7.55 -5.97 13.18
C ARG A 94 -8.51 -6.16 14.35
N GLU A 95 -7.93 -6.27 15.54
CA GLU A 95 -8.61 -6.25 16.83
C GLU A 95 -9.00 -4.82 17.19
N ASP A 96 -10.00 -4.25 16.50
CA ASP A 96 -10.81 -3.17 17.08
C ASP A 96 -12.17 -3.09 16.38
N ALA A 97 -13.09 -3.96 16.78
CA ALA A 97 -14.55 -3.75 16.77
C ALA A 97 -15.24 -4.95 17.43
N ALA A 98 -16.21 -4.67 18.29
CA ALA A 98 -17.12 -5.62 18.96
C ALA A 98 -16.59 -6.35 20.20
N ARG A 99 -16.25 -5.55 21.22
CA ARG A 99 -16.42 -5.96 22.62
C ARG A 99 -17.90 -5.86 22.99
N GLY A 100 -18.55 -7.00 23.23
CA GLY A 100 -19.64 -7.15 24.20
C GLY A 100 -21.09 -6.99 23.70
N ALA A 101 -21.81 -8.13 23.67
CA ALA A 101 -23.08 -8.42 24.38
C ALA A 101 -24.12 -7.27 24.51
N VAL A 102 -25.40 -7.40 24.16
CA VAL A 102 -26.38 -8.46 24.45
C VAL A 102 -27.58 -8.28 23.53
N ALA A 103 -28.25 -9.39 23.21
CA ALA A 103 -29.58 -9.38 22.63
C ALA A 103 -30.62 -9.00 23.70
N GLU A 104 -31.41 -7.96 23.47
CA GLU A 104 -32.76 -7.86 24.03
C GLU A 104 -33.63 -7.05 23.06
N GLY A 105 -34.74 -7.65 22.64
CA GLY A 105 -35.69 -7.01 21.74
C GLY A 105 -36.68 -6.12 22.51
N VAL A 106 -37.00 -4.96 21.94
CA VAL A 106 -38.28 -4.29 22.21
C VAL A 106 -38.73 -3.49 20.99
N ARG A 107 -40.04 -3.59 20.78
CA ARG A 107 -40.86 -3.05 19.69
C ARG A 107 -40.92 -1.51 19.72
N GLY A 108 -41.13 -0.91 18.55
CA GLY A 108 -42.05 0.24 18.42
C GLY A 108 -41.47 1.57 17.97
N GLU A 109 -42.12 2.10 16.93
CA GLU A 109 -42.24 3.51 16.51
C GLU A 109 -41.11 4.13 15.69
N GLY A 110 -41.42 4.33 14.40
CA GLY A 110 -40.63 5.10 13.46
C GLY A 110 -40.91 6.60 13.53
N PRO A 111 -39.96 7.44 13.10
CA PRO A 111 -40.22 8.82 12.70
C PRO A 111 -40.41 8.96 11.18
N PRO A 112 -41.18 9.97 10.73
CA PRO A 112 -41.68 10.08 9.36
C PRO A 112 -40.59 10.41 8.34
N LEU A 113 -40.76 9.84 7.16
CA LEU A 113 -40.03 10.14 5.92
C LEU A 113 -40.18 11.63 5.57
N PRO A 114 -39.10 12.31 5.13
CA PRO A 114 -39.21 13.65 4.56
C PRO A 114 -39.97 13.62 3.22
N PRO A 115 -40.76 14.67 2.91
CA PRO A 115 -41.47 14.76 1.64
C PRO A 115 -40.50 14.92 0.45
N PRO A 116 -40.84 14.41 -0.75
CA PRO A 116 -40.07 14.67 -1.95
C PRO A 116 -40.19 16.15 -2.33
N ILE A 117 -39.06 16.84 -2.45
CA ILE A 117 -39.04 18.18 -3.05
C ILE A 117 -39.26 18.00 -4.55
N SER A 118 -40.52 18.13 -4.97
CA SER A 118 -40.89 18.37 -6.35
C SER A 118 -40.36 19.73 -6.82
N GLY A 119 -39.69 19.72 -7.97
CA GLY A 119 -39.64 20.87 -8.86
C GLY A 119 -38.46 21.81 -8.67
N GLN A 120 -37.45 21.66 -9.54
CA GLN A 120 -36.95 22.76 -10.36
C GLN A 120 -36.18 22.18 -11.55
N THR A 121 -36.92 22.03 -12.64
CA THR A 121 -36.38 22.15 -13.99
C THR A 121 -36.09 23.64 -14.22
N ALA A 122 -34.84 23.97 -14.53
CA ALA A 122 -34.47 25.24 -15.13
C ALA A 122 -33.21 25.05 -15.96
N ALA A 123 -33.43 25.02 -17.28
CA ALA A 123 -32.54 25.48 -18.34
C ALA A 123 -31.05 25.15 -18.22
N TYR A 124 -30.63 24.10 -18.93
CA TYR A 124 -29.34 24.17 -19.60
C TYR A 124 -29.50 25.24 -20.69
N GLU A 125 -28.94 26.42 -20.46
CA GLU A 125 -28.80 27.41 -21.52
C GLU A 125 -27.80 26.87 -22.54
N THR A 126 -28.30 26.73 -23.76
CA THR A 126 -27.58 26.40 -24.97
C THR A 126 -26.45 27.42 -25.18
N CYS A 127 -25.22 26.91 -25.28
CA CYS A 127 -24.10 27.62 -25.89
C CYS A 127 -24.38 27.74 -27.41
N SER A 128 -24.54 28.97 -27.91
CA SER A 128 -24.46 29.31 -29.33
C SER A 128 -23.86 30.70 -29.48
#